data_AF-A0A6H0UJP0-F1
#
_entry.id   AF-A0A6H0UJP0-F1
#
_cell.length_a   1.000
_cell.length_b   1.000
_cell.length_c   1.000
_cell.angle_alpha   90.00
_cell.angle_beta   90.00
_cell.angle_gamma   90.00
#
_symmetry.space_group_name_H-M   'P 1'
#
loop_
_entity.id
_entity.type
_entity.pdbx_description
1 polymer ?
#
loop_
_entity_poly.entity_id
_entity_poly.type
_entity_poly.pdbx_seq_one_letter_code
_entity_poly.pdbx_strand_id
1 'polypeptide(L)' 'MKKYHVVSAKRMGWDNGDETYEHFFFPIDEFSKEDALSQFNSVQKETLKNNKWYPYTAYEYDGETFYSIEYRGTADEDEI' A
#
# COMPACT_ATOMS: atom_id res chain seq x y z
N MET A 1 10.97 -19.41 -12.93
CA MET A 1 10.15 -18.98 -11.77
C MET A 1 10.00 -17.48 -11.89
N LYS A 2 8.76 -17.00 -11.93
CA LYS A 2 8.48 -15.55 -11.95
C LYS A 2 8.67 -15.00 -10.55
N LYS A 3 9.16 -13.77 -10.47
CA LYS A 3 9.38 -13.05 -9.21
C LYS A 3 8.58 -11.77 -9.21
N TYR A 4 8.16 -11.36 -8.02
CA TYR A 4 7.29 -10.21 -7.83
C TYR A 4 7.86 -9.31 -6.74
N HIS A 5 7.86 -8.01 -6.98
CA HIS A 5 7.96 -6.99 -5.96
C HIS A 5 6.71 -7.03 -5.08
N VAL A 6 6.91 -7.12 -3.76
CA VAL A 6 5.82 -7.17 -2.79
C VAL A 6 5.70 -5.82 -2.10
N VAL A 7 4.53 -5.20 -2.23
CA VAL A 7 4.17 -3.97 -1.51
C VAL A 7 3.02 -4.28 -0.55
N SER A 8 3.25 -4.02 0.73
CA SER A 8 2.23 -4.16 1.76
C SER A 8 1.56 -2.81 2.00
N ALA A 9 0.25 -2.73 1.83
CA ALA A 9 -0.52 -1.52 2.09
C ALA A 9 -1.41 -1.72 3.31
N LYS A 10 -1.35 -0.78 4.26
CA LYS A 10 -2.15 -0.81 5.48
C LYS A 10 -3.49 -0.12 5.23
N ARG A 11 -4.60 -0.80 5.49
CA ARG A 11 -5.95 -0.21 5.38
C ARG A 11 -6.17 0.89 6.44
N MET A 12 -7.06 1.83 6.14
CA MET A 12 -7.50 2.87 7.07
C MET A 12 -8.33 2.26 8.21
N GLY A 13 -8.22 2.81 9.42
CA GLY A 13 -8.97 2.33 10.59
C GLY A 13 -8.15 1.47 11.56
N TRP A 14 -8.73 1.22 12.74
CA TRP A 14 -8.11 0.44 13.82
C TRP A 14 -8.68 -0.98 13.95
N ASP A 15 -9.85 -1.25 13.36
CA ASP A 15 -10.61 -2.50 13.48
C ASP A 15 -10.69 -3.23 12.15
N ASN A 16 -9.53 -3.48 11.53
CA ASN A 16 -9.46 -4.19 10.25
C ASN A 16 -9.21 -5.70 10.44
N GLY A 17 -9.17 -6.20 11.68
CA GLY A 17 -8.87 -7.61 11.96
C GLY A 17 -7.61 -8.12 11.25
N ASP A 18 -7.67 -9.34 10.70
CA ASP A 18 -6.62 -9.92 9.84
C ASP A 18 -6.45 -9.18 8.49
N GLU A 19 -7.41 -8.34 8.09
CA GLU A 19 -7.39 -7.55 6.85
C GLU A 19 -6.68 -6.19 7.03
N THR A 20 -5.90 -6.02 8.11
CA THR A 20 -5.16 -4.79 8.36
C THR A 20 -4.18 -4.44 7.24
N TYR A 21 -3.62 -5.46 6.59
CA TYR A 21 -2.67 -5.32 5.50
C TYR A 21 -3.15 -6.05 4.27
N GLU A 22 -3.02 -5.39 3.13
CA GLU A 22 -3.15 -5.98 1.81
C GLU A 22 -1.77 -6.10 1.17
N HIS A 23 -1.59 -7.09 0.31
CA HIS A 23 -0.32 -7.35 -0.36
C HIS A 23 -0.50 -7.28 -1.87
N PHE A 24 0.28 -6.42 -2.51
CA PHE A 24 0.29 -6.21 -3.94
C PHE A 24 1.57 -6.75 -4.53
N PHE A 25 1.44 -7.45 -5.65
CA PHE A 25 2.52 -8.17 -6.31
C PHE A 25 2.73 -7.57 -7.71
N PHE A 26 3.92 -7.01 -7.95
CA PHE A 26 4.29 -6.39 -9.22
C PHE A 26 5.40 -7.21 -9.88
N PRO A 27 5.25 -7.71 -11.12
CA PRO A 27 6.28 -8.51 -11.78
C PRO A 27 7.63 -7.78 -11.88
N ILE A 28 8.73 -8.40 -11.45
CA ILE A 28 10.06 -7.74 -11.48
C ILE A 28 10.59 -7.48 -12.89
N ASP A 29 10.11 -8.24 -13.87
CA ASP A 29 10.50 -8.09 -15.29
C ASP A 29 9.80 -6.88 -15.93
N GLU A 30 8.75 -6.34 -15.30
CA GLU A 30 7.95 -5.21 -15.81
C GLU A 30 8.10 -3.94 -14.94
N PHE A 31 8.29 -4.12 -13.63
CA PHE A 31 8.38 -3.02 -12.67
C PHE A 31 9.71 -3.07 -11.92
N SER A 32 10.36 -1.92 -11.76
CA SER A 32 11.36 -1.77 -10.71
C SER A 32 10.69 -1.61 -9.33
N LYS A 33 11.48 -1.70 -8.25
CA LYS A 33 11.02 -1.36 -6.90
C LYS A 33 10.40 0.05 -6.85
N GLU A 34 11.01 1.01 -7.54
CA GLU A 34 10.56 2.40 -7.55
C GLU A 34 9.25 2.54 -8.33
N ASP A 35 9.10 1.80 -9.44
CA ASP A 35 7.87 1.77 -10.24
C ASP A 35 6.71 1.11 -9.48
N ALA A 36 6.97 0.03 -8.74
CA ALA A 36 5.97 -0.63 -7.91
C ALA A 36 5.44 0.29 -6.80
N LEU A 37 6.32 1.06 -6.16
CA LEU A 37 5.92 2.04 -5.15
C LEU A 37 5.21 3.25 -5.77
N SER A 38 5.61 3.68 -6.97
CA SER A 38 5.00 4.83 -7.65
C SER A 38 3.57 4.58 -8.13
N GLN A 39 3.12 3.32 -8.18
CA GLN A 39 1.72 2.99 -8.43
C GLN A 39 0.78 3.56 -7.35
N PHE A 40 1.29 3.73 -6.13
CA PHE A 40 0.53 4.25 -5.00
C PHE A 40 0.66 5.78 -4.94
N ASN A 41 -0.40 6.47 -5.34
CA ASN A 41 -0.42 7.92 -5.38
C ASN A 41 -0.54 8.49 -3.97
N SER A 42 0.48 9.20 -3.51
CA SER A 42 0.40 9.93 -2.24
C SER A 42 -0.60 11.08 -2.35
N VAL A 43 -1.59 11.12 -1.48
CA VAL A 43 -2.60 12.17 -1.42
C VAL A 43 -2.71 12.74 -0.01
N GLN A 44 -2.96 14.03 0.09
CA GLN A 44 -3.19 14.69 1.37
C GLN A 44 -4.70 14.65 1.69
N LYS A 45 -5.06 14.03 2.81
CA LYS A 45 -6.43 13.96 3.32
C LYS A 45 -6.51 14.61 4.69
N GLU A 46 -7.71 14.83 5.18
CA GLU A 46 -7.95 15.42 6.49
C GLU A 46 -8.80 14.49 7.35
N THR A 47 -8.50 14.42 8.65
CA THR A 47 -9.30 13.69 9.62
C THR A 47 -9.75 14.63 10.73
N LEU A 48 -11.00 14.47 11.17
CA LEU A 48 -11.56 15.25 12.27
C LEU A 48 -11.24 14.55 13.59
N LYS A 49 -10.47 15.22 14.45
CA LYS A 49 -10.16 14.74 15.80
C LYS A 49 -10.36 15.89 16.79
N ASN A 50 -11.11 15.67 17.87
CA ASN A 50 -11.36 16.70 18.90
C ASN A 50 -11.83 18.05 18.33
N ASN A 51 -12.76 18.03 17.36
CA ASN A 51 -13.27 19.21 16.64
C ASN A 51 -12.20 20.04 15.89
N LYS A 52 -11.06 19.42 15.54
CA LYS A 52 -10.01 20.02 14.72
C LYS A 52 -9.68 19.10 13.56
N TRP A 53 -9.47 19.69 12.38
CA TRP A 53 -9.01 18.97 11.20
C TRP A 53 -7.49 18.81 11.26
N TYR A 54 -7.03 17.58 11.04
CA TYR A 54 -5.62 17.25 10.96
C TYR A 54 -5.32 16.67 9.58
N PRO A 55 -4.37 17.26 8.83
CA PRO A 55 -3.93 16.68 7.59
C PRO A 55 -3.14 15.39 7.87
N TYR A 56 -3.28 14.42 6.98
CA TYR A 56 -2.46 13.22 6.95
C TYR A 56 -2.21 12.79 5.50
N THR A 57 -1.11 12.10 5.26
CA THR A 57 -0.81 11.50 3.95
C THR A 57 -1.47 10.13 3.89
N ALA A 58 -2.19 9.88 2.81
CA ALA A 58 -2.72 8.58 2.44
C ALA A 58 -2.16 8.17 1.08
N TYR A 59 -2.37 6.92 0.71
CA TYR A 59 -1.90 6.35 -0.54
C TYR A 59 -3.08 5.75 -1.31
N GLU A 60 -3.29 6.18 -2.54
CA GLU A 60 -4.39 5.70 -3.39
C GLU A 60 -3.88 4.78 -4.49
N TYR A 61 -4.49 3.61 -4.60
CA TYR A 61 -4.20 2.61 -5.62
C TYR A 61 -5.50 1.86 -5.96
N ASP A 62 -5.77 1.70 -7.26
CA ASP A 62 -6.95 1.03 -7.81
C ASP A 62 -8.30 1.48 -7.21
N GLY A 63 -8.41 2.78 -6.86
CA GLY A 63 -9.62 3.35 -6.25
C GLY A 63 -9.76 3.12 -4.75
N GLU A 64 -8.84 2.39 -4.12
CA GLU A 64 -8.77 2.20 -2.67
C GLU A 64 -7.80 3.19 -2.01
N THR A 65 -8.02 3.50 -0.73
CA THR A 65 -7.18 4.40 0.07
C THR A 65 -6.55 3.65 1.23
N PHE A 66 -5.22 3.71 1.31
CA PHE A 66 -4.39 3.10 2.35
C PHE A 66 -3.76 4.17 3.25
N TYR A 67 -3.56 3.80 4.51
CA TYR A 67 -2.90 4.65 5.50
C TYR A 67 -1.39 4.74 5.27
N SER A 68 -0.76 3.63 4.90
CA SER A 68 0.68 3.55 4.67
C SER A 68 1.00 2.41 3.72
N ILE A 69 2.11 2.54 2.99
CA ILE A 69 2.65 1.48 2.15
C ILE A 69 4.07 1.12 2.58
N GLU A 70 4.46 -0.14 2.42
CA GLU A 70 5.80 -0.63 2.75
C GLU A 70 6.27 -1.64 1.71
N TYR A 71 7.49 -1.48 1.20
CA TYR A 71 8.11 -2.48 0.33
C TYR A 71 8.66 -3.64 1.16
N ARG A 72 8.18 -4.86 0.88
CA ARG A 72 8.52 -6.08 1.63
C ARG A 72 9.66 -6.90 1.02
N GLY A 73 10.05 -6.63 -0.22
CA GLY A 73 11.07 -7.40 -0.93
C GLY A 73 10.54 -8.03 -2.20
N THR A 74 11.12 -9.17 -2.58
CA THR A 74 10.65 -9.98 -3.71
C THR A 74 10.20 -11.34 -3.25
N ALA A 75 9.11 -11.86 -3.82
CA ALA A 75 8.62 -13.22 -3.61
C ALA A 75 8.61 -14.00 -4.94
N ASP A 76 8.80 -15.31 -4.88
CA ASP A 76 8.61 -16.21 -6.00
C ASP A 76 7.11 -16.53 -6.21
N GLU A 77 6.71 -16.90 -7.44
CA GLU A 77 5.32 -17.25 -7.79
C GLU A 77 4.72 -18.38 -6.91
N ASP A 78 5.56 -19.23 -6.31
CA ASP A 78 5.13 -20.33 -5.43
C ASP A 78 4.84 -19.85 -3.98
N GLU A 79 5.25 -18.63 -3.63
CA GLU A 79 5.11 -18.03 -2.30
C GLU A 79 3.93 -17.05 -2.19
N ILE A 80 3.25 -16.75 -3.31
CA ILE A 80 2.19 -15.74 -3.44
C ILE A 80 0.79 -16.35 -3.57
#